data_AF-A0A8T7AFK1-F1
#
_entry.id   AF-A0A8T7AFK1-F1
#
_cell.length_a   1.000
_cell.length_b   1.000
_cell.length_c   1.000
_cell.angle_alpha   90.00
_cell.angle_beta   90.00
_cell.angle_gamma   90.00
#
_symmetry.space_group_name_H-M   'P 1'
#
loop_
_entity.id
_entity.type
_entity.pdbx_description
1 polymer ?
#
loop_
_entity_poly.entity_id
_entity_poly.type
_entity_poly.pdbx_seq_one_letter_code
_entity_poly.pdbx_strand_id
1 'polypeptide(L)'
;MRSLLVLLLLSLAYPAYAMKKCKDADGNWHYGDVAVEECEHSKITTLNDRGFITEEEPAPKTNEELRAEEEELALQEALANQKKAAAEERRRVLSIYETEADIDRQRNNQLNSVQSNIDVHEAYLKGMDARIVRMQSKLEEAVTQESKDSYLSQIEEASTRMENAKTELEALQAQKGEIVKKFAKEKELYIALKNSEEN
;
A
#
# COMPACT_ATOMS: atom_id res chain seq x y z
N MET A 1 19.46 44.77 -77.71
CA MET A 1 18.62 43.84 -78.49
C MET A 1 19.10 42.44 -78.15
N ARG A 2 18.39 41.49 -77.56
CA ARG A 2 16.96 41.15 -77.38
C ARG A 2 16.92 40.25 -76.12
N SER A 3 16.01 40.45 -75.15
CA SER A 3 14.71 39.74 -75.04
C SER A 3 14.84 38.22 -75.29
N LEU A 4 14.32 37.28 -74.49
CA LEU A 4 13.37 37.28 -73.38
C LEU A 4 13.29 35.80 -72.88
N LEU A 5 12.67 35.62 -71.72
CA LEU A 5 11.82 34.48 -71.32
C LEU A 5 12.37 33.30 -70.49
N VAL A 6 12.07 33.45 -69.19
CA VAL A 6 11.66 32.50 -68.14
C VAL A 6 11.09 31.15 -68.62
N LEU A 7 11.45 30.05 -67.94
CA LEU A 7 10.46 29.07 -67.45
C LEU A 7 10.98 28.37 -66.18
N LEU A 8 10.49 28.84 -65.03
CA LEU A 8 10.67 28.23 -63.71
C LEU A 8 9.71 27.04 -63.61
N LEU A 9 10.24 25.82 -63.71
CA LEU A 9 9.50 24.58 -63.47
C LEU A 9 9.27 24.42 -61.96
N LEU A 10 8.10 24.88 -61.49
CA LEU A 10 7.56 24.53 -60.19
C LEU A 10 7.03 23.09 -60.27
N SER A 11 7.86 22.11 -59.88
CA SER A 11 7.41 20.73 -59.69
C SER A 11 6.50 20.67 -58.47
N LEU A 12 5.19 20.59 -58.70
CA LEU A 12 4.24 20.14 -57.68
C LEU A 12 4.58 18.69 -57.32
N ALA A 13 5.14 18.46 -56.14
CA ALA A 13 5.15 17.14 -55.54
C ALA A 13 3.70 16.78 -55.19
N TYR A 14 3.10 15.86 -55.95
CA TYR A 14 1.84 15.23 -55.57
C TYR A 14 2.09 14.43 -54.27
N PRO A 15 1.15 14.45 -53.30
CA PRO A 15 1.27 13.59 -52.13
C PRO A 15 1.34 12.14 -52.61
N ALA A 16 2.36 11.41 -52.17
CA ALA A 16 2.44 9.98 -52.43
C ALA A 16 1.20 9.31 -51.80
N TYR A 17 0.36 8.71 -52.64
CA TYR A 17 -0.84 8.00 -52.20
C TYR A 17 -0.42 6.75 -51.41
N ALA A 18 -0.77 6.71 -50.13
CA ALA A 18 -0.57 5.56 -49.26
C ALA A 18 -1.88 4.76 -49.20
N MET A 19 -1.82 3.45 -49.42
CA MET A 19 -2.99 2.57 -49.43
C MET A 19 -3.02 1.74 -48.15
N LYS A 20 -4.12 1.78 -47.41
CA LYS A 20 -4.39 0.90 -46.27
C LYS A 20 -5.03 -0.41 -46.75
N LYS A 21 -4.60 -1.53 -46.18
CA LYS A 21 -5.20 -2.85 -46.34
C LYS A 21 -5.52 -3.49 -45.00
N CYS A 22 -6.62 -4.22 -44.93
CA CYS A 22 -7.04 -4.96 -43.74
C CYS A 22 -7.91 -6.16 -44.15
N LYS A 23 -8.07 -7.11 -43.23
CA LYS A 23 -8.90 -8.30 -43.42
C LYS A 23 -10.05 -8.23 -42.42
N ASP A 24 -11.29 -8.29 -42.87
CA ASP A 24 -12.46 -8.23 -41.98
C ASP A 24 -12.67 -9.54 -41.19
N ALA A 25 -13.71 -9.56 -40.35
CA ALA A 25 -14.07 -10.73 -39.53
C ALA A 25 -14.46 -11.98 -40.34
N ASP A 26 -15.03 -11.80 -41.54
CA ASP A 26 -15.39 -12.89 -42.46
C ASP A 26 -14.20 -13.39 -43.30
N GLY A 27 -13.11 -12.64 -43.24
CA GLY A 27 -11.85 -12.94 -43.88
C GLY A 27 -11.68 -12.35 -45.28
N ASN A 28 -12.50 -11.38 -45.68
CA ASN A 28 -12.35 -10.64 -46.92
C ASN A 28 -11.32 -9.52 -46.77
N TRP A 29 -10.59 -9.25 -47.85
CA TRP A 29 -9.59 -8.17 -47.87
C TRP A 29 -10.20 -6.86 -48.36
N HIS A 30 -9.97 -5.80 -47.61
CA HIS A 30 -10.33 -4.42 -47.95
C HIS A 30 -9.09 -3.61 -48.25
N TYR A 31 -9.16 -2.76 -49.28
CA TYR A 31 -8.08 -1.88 -49.73
C TYR A 31 -8.64 -0.49 -50.02
N GLY A 32 -7.93 0.56 -49.62
CA GLY A 32 -8.34 1.93 -49.91
C GLY A 32 -7.41 2.97 -49.30
N ASP A 33 -7.72 4.24 -49.48
CA ASP A 33 -6.95 5.34 -48.88
C ASP A 33 -7.16 5.42 -47.35
N VAL A 34 -8.29 4.89 -46.86
CA VAL A 34 -8.64 4.76 -45.44
C VAL A 34 -9.05 3.32 -45.14
N ALA A 35 -8.85 2.89 -43.90
CA ALA A 35 -9.42 1.62 -43.43
C ALA A 35 -10.95 1.76 -43.35
N VAL A 36 -11.66 0.73 -43.77
CA VAL A 36 -13.12 0.66 -43.70
C VAL A 36 -13.57 0.28 -42.28
N GLU A 37 -14.82 0.59 -41.92
CA GLU A 37 -15.38 0.36 -40.58
C GLU A 37 -15.35 -1.13 -40.21
N GLU A 38 -15.54 -2.03 -41.18
CA GLU A 38 -15.48 -3.48 -41.02
C GLU A 38 -14.10 -3.99 -40.55
N CYS A 39 -13.07 -3.15 -40.60
CA CYS A 39 -11.72 -3.46 -40.12
C CYS A 39 -11.41 -2.94 -38.71
N GLU A 40 -12.39 -2.43 -37.95
CA GLU A 40 -12.19 -1.85 -36.60
C GLU A 40 -11.40 -2.78 -35.66
N HIS A 41 -11.65 -4.09 -35.72
CA HIS A 41 -10.98 -5.09 -34.87
C HIS A 41 -9.82 -5.84 -35.55
N SER A 42 -9.29 -5.29 -36.64
CA SER A 42 -8.34 -6.00 -37.50
C SER A 42 -7.00 -5.27 -37.61
N LYS A 43 -5.94 -6.02 -37.95
CA LYS A 43 -4.64 -5.44 -38.27
C LYS A 43 -4.78 -4.60 -39.55
N ILE A 44 -4.34 -3.34 -39.50
CA ILE A 44 -4.29 -2.44 -40.66
C ILE A 44 -2.84 -2.35 -41.12
N THR A 45 -2.61 -2.48 -42.42
CA THR A 45 -1.27 -2.34 -43.03
C THR A 45 -1.29 -1.23 -44.06
N THR A 46 -0.39 -0.26 -43.93
CA THR A 46 -0.22 0.82 -44.89
C THR A 46 0.86 0.44 -45.91
N LEU A 47 0.55 0.60 -47.19
CA LEU A 47 1.42 0.36 -48.33
C LEU A 47 1.76 1.69 -49.01
N ASN A 48 2.98 1.83 -49.53
CA ASN A 48 3.34 2.92 -50.43
C ASN A 48 2.81 2.69 -51.86
N ASP A 49 3.04 3.69 -52.72
CA ASP A 49 2.72 3.71 -54.14
C ASP A 49 3.26 2.52 -54.95
N ARG A 50 4.29 1.85 -54.45
CA ARG A 50 4.90 0.65 -55.05
C ARG A 50 4.45 -0.65 -54.41
N GLY A 51 3.50 -0.61 -53.47
CA GLY A 51 2.95 -1.77 -52.77
C GLY A 51 3.82 -2.32 -51.64
N PHE A 52 4.87 -1.59 -51.23
CA PHE A 52 5.68 -1.98 -50.07
C PHE A 52 5.04 -1.52 -48.77
N ILE A 53 5.12 -2.35 -47.74
CA ILE A 53 4.64 -2.03 -46.39
C ILE A 53 5.47 -0.88 -45.82
N THR A 54 4.79 0.19 -45.43
CA THR A 54 5.40 1.33 -44.75
C THR A 54 5.06 1.36 -43.26
N GLU A 55 3.89 0.81 -42.88
CA GLU A 55 3.41 0.82 -41.50
C GLU A 55 2.45 -0.35 -41.25
N GLU A 56 2.43 -0.85 -40.02
CA GLU A 56 1.49 -1.86 -39.56
C GLU A 56 0.89 -1.44 -38.21
N GLU A 57 -0.43 -1.29 -38.16
CA GLU A 57 -1.21 -1.03 -36.96
C GLU A 57 -1.82 -2.37 -36.49
N PRO A 58 -1.47 -2.89 -35.30
CA PRO A 58 -2.04 -4.14 -34.79
C PRO A 58 -3.54 -4.00 -34.51
N ALA A 59 -4.25 -5.12 -34.50
CA ALA A 59 -5.66 -5.13 -34.06
C ALA A 59 -5.77 -4.58 -32.62
N PRO A 60 -6.86 -3.87 -32.28
CA PRO A 60 -7.11 -3.46 -30.91
C PRO A 60 -7.20 -4.70 -30.01
N LYS A 61 -6.62 -4.59 -28.82
CA LYS A 61 -6.65 -5.66 -27.82
C LYS A 61 -8.10 -5.98 -27.44
N THR A 62 -8.37 -7.26 -27.27
CA THR A 62 -9.64 -7.74 -26.71
C THR A 62 -9.78 -7.33 -25.25
N ASN A 63 -11.00 -7.32 -24.73
CA ASN A 63 -11.25 -7.07 -23.30
C ASN A 63 -10.50 -8.07 -22.38
N GLU A 64 -10.29 -9.31 -22.83
CA GLU A 64 -9.54 -10.31 -22.08
C GLU A 64 -8.03 -9.99 -22.05
N GLU A 65 -7.46 -9.59 -23.19
CA GLU A 65 -6.06 -9.17 -23.27
C GLU A 65 -5.79 -7.90 -22.46
N LEU A 66 -6.73 -6.93 -22.47
CA LEU A 66 -6.64 -5.73 -21.65
C LEU A 66 -6.65 -6.07 -20.15
N ARG A 67 -7.57 -6.95 -19.72
CA ARG A 67 -7.62 -7.40 -18.33
C ARG A 67 -6.36 -8.16 -17.90
N ALA A 68 -5.83 -9.03 -18.75
CA ALA A 68 -4.60 -9.77 -18.46
C ALA A 68 -3.39 -8.82 -18.32
N GLU A 69 -3.32 -7.77 -19.15
CA GLU A 69 -2.29 -6.74 -19.03
C GLU A 69 -2.44 -5.91 -17.76
N GLU A 70 -3.66 -5.54 -17.36
CA GLU A 70 -3.93 -4.85 -16.09
C GLU A 70 -3.53 -5.70 -14.88
N GLU A 71 -3.85 -6.99 -14.88
CA GLU A 71 -3.49 -7.93 -13.81
C GLU A 71 -1.96 -8.11 -13.71
N GLU A 72 -1.28 -8.26 -14.84
CA GLU A 72 0.18 -8.36 -14.89
C GLU A 72 0.85 -7.06 -14.42
N LEU A 73 0.36 -5.89 -14.85
CA LEU A 73 0.86 -4.60 -14.40
C LEU A 73 0.67 -4.44 -12.89
N ALA A 74 -0.51 -4.77 -12.36
CA ALA A 74 -0.78 -4.71 -10.93
C ALA A 74 0.15 -5.64 -10.12
N LEU A 75 0.43 -6.84 -10.64
CA LEU A 75 1.38 -7.76 -10.02
C LEU A 75 2.81 -7.19 -10.02
N GLN A 76 3.25 -6.65 -11.15
CA GLN A 76 4.58 -6.03 -11.28
C GLN A 76 4.73 -4.83 -10.34
N GLU A 77 3.71 -3.97 -10.25
CA GLU A 77 3.68 -2.85 -9.32
C GLU A 77 3.71 -3.33 -7.86
N ALA A 78 2.94 -4.36 -7.50
CA ALA A 78 2.97 -4.93 -6.15
C ALA A 78 4.36 -5.48 -5.80
N LEU A 79 5.01 -6.20 -6.71
CA LEU A 79 6.37 -6.72 -6.53
C LEU A 79 7.40 -5.59 -6.43
N ALA A 80 7.29 -4.55 -7.26
CA ALA A 80 8.17 -3.39 -7.21
C ALA A 80 8.02 -2.64 -5.89
N ASN A 81 6.79 -2.44 -5.42
CA ASN A 81 6.49 -1.81 -4.14
C ASN A 81 7.03 -2.63 -2.97
N GLN A 82 6.89 -3.96 -3.00
CA GLN A 82 7.46 -4.84 -1.98
C GLN A 82 8.99 -4.75 -1.92
N LYS A 83 9.67 -4.77 -3.09
CA LYS A 83 11.13 -4.61 -3.17
C LYS A 83 11.58 -3.25 -2.64
N LYS A 84 10.87 -2.19 -3.01
CA LYS A 84 11.15 -0.83 -2.54
C LYS A 84 11.01 -0.73 -1.02
N ALA A 85 9.90 -1.22 -0.47
CA ALA A 85 9.66 -1.24 0.96
C ALA A 85 10.73 -2.04 1.71
N ALA A 86 11.14 -3.20 1.18
CA ALA A 86 12.23 -3.99 1.77
C ALA A 86 13.58 -3.25 1.75
N ALA A 87 13.89 -2.52 0.66
CA ALA A 87 15.12 -1.73 0.58
C ALA A 87 15.09 -0.50 1.51
N GLU A 88 13.94 0.13 1.69
CA GLU A 88 13.74 1.21 2.65
C GLU A 88 13.87 0.72 4.09
N GLU A 89 13.28 -0.43 4.41
CA GLU A 89 13.42 -1.08 5.71
C GLU A 89 14.90 -1.34 6.07
N ARG A 90 15.66 -1.93 5.14
CA ARG A 90 17.09 -2.22 5.32
C ARG A 90 17.88 -0.95 5.59
N ARG A 91 17.66 0.09 4.77
CA ARG A 91 18.31 1.39 4.95
C ARG A 91 17.95 2.02 6.29
N ARG A 92 16.67 1.95 6.69
CA ARG A 92 16.21 2.47 7.98
C ARG A 92 16.94 1.78 9.13
N VAL A 93 16.94 0.45 9.17
CA VAL A 93 17.57 -0.32 10.26
C VAL A 93 19.07 0.03 10.39
N LEU A 94 19.81 0.04 9.28
CA LEU A 94 21.23 0.40 9.31
C LEU A 94 21.48 1.88 9.64
N SER A 95 20.52 2.77 9.37
CA SER A 95 20.65 4.19 9.71
C SER A 95 20.35 4.51 11.18
N ILE A 96 19.51 3.70 11.84
CA ILE A 96 19.12 3.91 13.24
C ILE A 96 20.12 3.25 14.20
N TYR A 97 20.69 2.11 13.80
CA TYR A 97 21.49 1.26 14.67
C TYR A 97 22.92 1.14 14.14
N GLU A 98 23.89 1.55 14.96
CA GLU A 98 25.30 1.38 14.65
C GLU A 98 25.76 -0.04 15.02
N THR A 99 25.22 -0.58 16.12
CA THR A 99 25.56 -1.89 16.69
C THR A 99 24.31 -2.66 17.12
N GLU A 100 24.42 -3.99 17.28
CA GLU A 100 23.34 -4.80 17.87
C GLU A 100 22.95 -4.35 19.29
N ALA A 101 23.92 -3.85 20.07
CA ALA A 101 23.67 -3.36 21.42
C ALA A 101 22.78 -2.10 21.43
N ASP A 102 22.78 -1.30 20.37
CA ASP A 102 21.89 -0.15 20.23
C ASP A 102 20.43 -0.60 20.10
N ILE A 103 20.19 -1.69 19.37
CA ILE A 103 18.86 -2.29 19.21
C ILE A 103 18.34 -2.75 20.56
N ASP A 104 19.17 -3.49 21.32
CA ASP A 104 18.81 -3.97 22.65
C ASP A 104 18.56 -2.82 23.63
N ARG A 105 19.35 -1.75 23.58
CA ARG A 105 19.16 -0.56 24.42
C ARG A 105 17.85 0.15 24.11
N GLN A 106 17.55 0.40 22.84
CA GLN A 106 16.31 1.06 22.43
C GLN A 106 15.08 0.20 22.78
N ARG A 107 15.15 -1.12 22.57
CA ARG A 107 14.11 -2.06 23.01
C ARG A 107 13.87 -1.93 24.50
N ASN A 108 14.93 -2.05 25.31
CA ASN A 108 14.81 -2.04 26.76
C ASN A 108 14.23 -0.70 27.26
N ASN A 109 14.62 0.43 26.66
CA ASN A 109 14.05 1.73 27.01
C ASN A 109 12.54 1.80 26.75
N GLN A 110 12.08 1.31 25.59
CA GLN A 110 10.65 1.27 25.27
C GLN A 110 9.88 0.30 26.17
N LEU A 111 10.45 -0.89 26.42
CA LEU A 111 9.85 -1.87 27.33
C LEU A 111 9.73 -1.33 28.74
N ASN A 112 10.75 -0.64 29.25
CA ASN A 112 10.71 -0.03 30.58
C ASN A 112 9.63 1.04 30.69
N SER A 113 9.49 1.88 29.66
CA SER A 113 8.43 2.90 29.60
C SER A 113 7.03 2.27 29.63
N VAL A 114 6.77 1.26 28.80
CA VAL A 114 5.47 0.57 28.80
C VAL A 114 5.25 -0.20 30.11
N GLN A 115 6.29 -0.84 30.66
CA GLN A 115 6.18 -1.54 31.94
C GLN A 115 5.82 -0.59 33.08
N SER A 116 6.42 0.62 33.15
CA SER A 116 6.04 1.60 34.17
C SER A 116 4.57 2.01 34.09
N ASN A 117 4.01 2.08 32.87
CA ASN A 117 2.57 2.34 32.72
C ASN A 117 1.74 1.14 33.20
N ILE A 118 2.11 -0.08 32.80
CA ILE A 118 1.48 -1.33 33.28
C ILE A 118 1.43 -1.35 34.82
N ASP A 119 2.56 -1.09 35.48
CA ASP A 119 2.67 -1.12 36.94
C ASP A 119 1.72 -0.09 37.60
N VAL A 120 1.59 1.10 37.01
CA VAL A 120 0.65 2.14 37.47
C VAL A 120 -0.80 1.69 37.33
N HIS A 121 -1.18 1.10 36.20
CA HIS A 121 -2.54 0.61 35.97
C HIS A 121 -2.88 -0.58 36.88
N GLU A 122 -1.95 -1.51 37.08
CA GLU A 122 -2.13 -2.62 38.02
C GLU A 122 -2.33 -2.13 39.46
N ALA A 123 -1.52 -1.16 39.90
CA ALA A 123 -1.67 -0.54 41.21
C ALA A 123 -3.02 0.21 41.35
N TYR A 124 -3.43 0.92 40.30
CA TYR A 124 -4.73 1.60 40.25
C TYR A 124 -5.90 0.63 40.35
N LEU A 125 -5.88 -0.45 39.57
CA LEU A 125 -6.92 -1.49 39.59
C LEU A 125 -7.04 -2.13 40.96
N LYS A 126 -5.91 -2.49 41.58
CA LYS A 126 -5.87 -3.02 42.95
C LYS A 126 -6.47 -2.04 43.97
N GLY A 127 -6.16 -0.75 43.83
CA GLY A 127 -6.73 0.29 44.69
C GLY A 127 -8.23 0.47 44.52
N MET A 128 -8.72 0.38 43.27
CA MET A 128 -10.14 0.50 42.95
C MET A 128 -10.94 -0.72 43.45
N ASP A 129 -10.41 -1.92 43.27
CA ASP A 129 -11.01 -3.16 43.78
C ASP A 129 -11.21 -3.09 45.31
N ALA A 130 -10.16 -2.71 46.04
CA ALA A 130 -10.25 -2.51 47.49
C ALA A 130 -11.27 -1.42 47.87
N ARG A 131 -11.46 -0.39 47.03
CA ARG A 131 -12.48 0.65 47.24
C ARG A 131 -13.88 0.10 47.03
N ILE A 132 -14.10 -0.69 45.99
CA ILE A 132 -15.39 -1.35 45.71
C ILE A 132 -15.78 -2.25 46.88
N VAL A 133 -14.88 -3.09 47.36
CA VAL A 133 -15.11 -3.96 48.53
C VAL A 133 -15.52 -3.15 49.77
N ARG A 134 -14.85 -2.02 50.04
CA ARG A 134 -15.25 -1.13 51.15
C ARG A 134 -16.63 -0.52 50.96
N MET A 135 -16.99 -0.15 49.73
CA MET A 135 -18.32 0.42 49.43
C MET A 135 -19.42 -0.65 49.54
N GLN A 136 -19.14 -1.89 49.16
CA GLN A 136 -20.05 -3.03 49.34
C GLN A 136 -20.31 -3.31 50.83
N SER A 137 -19.27 -3.32 51.67
CA SER A 137 -19.44 -3.46 53.12
C SER A 137 -20.29 -2.33 53.72
N LYS A 138 -20.09 -1.08 53.29
CA LYS A 138 -20.92 0.06 53.72
C LYS A 138 -22.37 -0.02 53.23
N LEU A 139 -22.60 -0.60 52.06
CA LEU A 139 -23.93 -0.85 51.52
C LEU A 139 -24.70 -1.85 52.38
N GLU A 140 -24.04 -2.90 52.88
CA GLU A 140 -24.63 -3.88 53.80
C GLU A 140 -25.02 -3.26 55.15
N GLU A 141 -24.21 -2.32 55.65
CA GLU A 141 -24.45 -1.59 56.91
C GLU A 141 -25.49 -0.45 56.76
N ALA A 142 -25.83 -0.06 55.53
CA ALA A 142 -26.68 1.10 55.28
C ALA A 142 -28.13 0.87 55.73
N VAL A 143 -28.64 1.78 56.56
CA VAL A 143 -30.00 1.69 57.14
C VAL A 143 -31.04 2.35 56.24
N THR A 144 -30.72 3.49 55.61
CA THR A 144 -31.67 4.25 54.79
C THR A 144 -31.56 3.86 53.31
N GLN A 145 -32.69 3.94 52.59
CA GLN A 145 -32.70 3.68 51.15
C GLN A 145 -31.81 4.66 50.38
N GLU A 146 -31.83 5.94 50.74
CA GLU A 146 -30.98 6.97 50.13
C GLU A 146 -29.47 6.64 50.25
N SER A 147 -29.02 6.16 51.41
CA SER A 147 -27.63 5.74 51.58
C SER A 147 -27.29 4.51 50.74
N LYS A 148 -28.22 3.55 50.62
CA LYS A 148 -28.04 2.37 49.76
C LYS A 148 -27.90 2.78 48.30
N ASP A 149 -28.80 3.62 47.81
CA ASP A 149 -28.80 4.10 46.42
C ASP A 149 -27.50 4.86 46.10
N SER A 150 -27.02 5.69 47.04
CA SER A 150 -25.73 6.39 46.90
C SER A 150 -24.54 5.43 46.80
N TYR A 151 -24.48 4.37 47.61
CA TYR A 151 -23.40 3.39 47.53
C TYR A 151 -23.49 2.53 46.26
N LEU A 152 -24.70 2.15 45.83
CA LEU A 152 -24.90 1.42 44.58
C LEU A 152 -24.39 2.23 43.38
N SER A 153 -24.75 3.52 43.29
CA SER A 153 -24.25 4.40 42.24
C SER A 153 -22.72 4.55 42.27
N GLN A 154 -22.12 4.71 43.45
CA GLN A 154 -20.65 4.79 43.57
C GLN A 154 -19.95 3.48 43.18
N ILE A 155 -20.54 2.32 43.49
CA ILE A 155 -20.02 1.00 43.08
C ILE A 155 -20.10 0.85 41.56
N GLU A 156 -21.22 1.25 40.95
CA GLU A 156 -21.41 1.20 39.50
C GLU A 156 -20.39 2.09 38.76
N GLU A 157 -20.22 3.33 39.22
CA GLU A 157 -19.22 4.24 38.66
C GLU A 157 -17.80 3.69 38.79
N ALA A 158 -17.44 3.16 39.97
CA ALA A 158 -16.12 2.59 40.21
C ALA A 158 -15.88 1.33 39.36
N SER A 159 -16.90 0.49 39.18
CA SER A 159 -16.83 -0.71 38.34
C SER A 159 -16.65 -0.34 36.86
N THR A 160 -17.36 0.68 36.38
CA THR A 160 -17.19 1.20 35.02
C THR A 160 -15.77 1.73 34.78
N ARG A 161 -15.23 2.51 35.72
CA ARG A 161 -13.85 3.00 35.64
C ARG A 161 -12.82 1.87 35.68
N MET A 162 -13.08 0.84 36.49
CA MET A 162 -12.24 -0.35 36.57
C MET A 162 -12.21 -1.12 35.25
N GLU A 163 -13.34 -1.23 34.56
CA GLU A 163 -13.41 -1.90 33.25
C GLU A 163 -12.63 -1.16 32.17
N ASN A 164 -12.75 0.17 32.12
CA ASN A 164 -11.94 0.99 31.21
C ASN A 164 -10.43 0.82 31.49
N ALA A 165 -10.04 0.87 32.77
CA ALA A 165 -8.64 0.69 33.16
C ALA A 165 -8.09 -0.71 32.85
N LYS A 166 -8.92 -1.76 32.89
CA LYS A 166 -8.53 -3.11 32.42
C LYS A 166 -8.30 -3.15 30.92
N THR A 167 -9.19 -2.54 30.15
CA THR A 167 -9.06 -2.44 28.69
C THR A 167 -7.75 -1.72 28.31
N GLU A 168 -7.43 -0.63 29.01
CA GLU A 168 -6.16 0.09 28.83
C GLU A 168 -4.95 -0.77 29.22
N LEU A 169 -5.03 -1.52 30.33
CA LEU A 169 -3.98 -2.44 30.74
C LEU A 169 -3.73 -3.54 29.70
N GLU A 170 -4.77 -4.13 29.14
CA GLU A 170 -4.68 -5.13 28.07
C GLU A 170 -4.00 -4.54 26.82
N ALA A 171 -4.36 -3.31 26.45
CA ALA A 171 -3.72 -2.60 25.33
C ALA A 171 -2.22 -2.37 25.58
N LEU A 172 -1.83 -1.98 26.80
CA LEU A 172 -0.42 -1.81 27.17
C LEU A 172 0.35 -3.14 27.14
N GLN A 173 -0.27 -4.23 27.61
CA GLN A 173 0.32 -5.56 27.55
C GLN A 173 0.51 -6.04 26.10
N ALA A 174 -0.46 -5.79 25.23
CA ALA A 174 -0.35 -6.05 23.81
C ALA A 174 0.77 -5.21 23.18
N GLN A 175 0.84 -3.91 23.49
CA GLN A 175 1.89 -3.01 23.03
C GLN A 175 3.29 -3.51 23.45
N LYS A 176 3.44 -3.98 24.69
CA LYS A 176 4.69 -4.59 25.16
C LYS A 176 5.09 -5.79 24.29
N GLY A 177 4.14 -6.66 23.95
CA GLY A 177 4.35 -7.78 23.05
C GLY A 177 4.78 -7.36 21.64
N GLU A 178 4.14 -6.33 21.08
CA GLU A 178 4.49 -5.79 19.75
C GLU A 178 5.88 -5.14 19.72
N ILE A 179 6.29 -4.46 20.79
CA ILE A 179 7.67 -3.96 20.93
C ILE A 179 8.67 -5.12 20.86
N VAL A 180 8.43 -6.20 21.60
CA VAL A 180 9.32 -7.37 21.58
C VAL A 180 9.44 -7.95 20.16
N LYS A 181 8.31 -8.18 19.48
CA LYS A 181 8.30 -8.72 18.11
C LYS A 181 9.02 -7.81 17.12
N LYS A 182 8.73 -6.49 17.18
CA LYS A 182 9.35 -5.50 16.30
C LYS A 182 10.87 -5.52 16.42
N PHE A 183 11.39 -5.40 17.65
CA PHE A 183 12.83 -5.35 17.87
C PHE A 183 13.54 -6.68 17.58
N ALA A 184 12.87 -7.82 17.78
CA ALA A 184 13.41 -9.12 17.36
C ALA A 184 13.61 -9.16 15.84
N LYS A 185 12.60 -8.75 15.06
CA LYS A 185 12.67 -8.69 13.60
C LYS A 185 13.75 -7.70 13.12
N GLU A 186 13.84 -6.52 13.74
CA GLU A 186 14.87 -5.54 13.38
C GLU A 186 16.28 -6.05 13.69
N LYS A 187 16.47 -6.77 14.82
CA LYS A 187 17.75 -7.39 15.17
C LYS A 187 18.15 -8.49 14.18
N GLU A 188 17.23 -9.38 13.83
CA GLU A 188 17.46 -10.41 12.82
C GLU A 188 17.85 -9.80 11.47
N LEU A 189 17.14 -8.75 11.04
CA LEU A 189 17.46 -8.05 9.80
C LEU A 189 18.83 -7.39 9.85
N TYR A 190 19.17 -6.71 10.95
CA TYR A 190 20.47 -6.08 11.13
C TYR A 190 21.61 -7.09 11.03
N ILE A 191 21.50 -8.24 11.72
CA ILE A 191 22.51 -9.32 11.69
C ILE A 191 22.66 -9.85 10.26
N ALA A 192 21.55 -10.11 9.57
CA ALA A 192 21.58 -10.60 8.20
C ALA A 192 22.26 -9.60 7.24
N LEU A 193 22.05 -8.30 7.44
CA LEU A 193 22.68 -7.25 6.64
C LEU A 193 24.18 -7.18 6.90
N LYS A 194 24.61 -7.21 8.17
CA LYS A 194 26.04 -7.19 8.53
C LYS A 194 26.80 -8.39 7.97
N ASN A 195 26.24 -9.60 8.10
CA ASN A 195 26.85 -10.80 7.53
C ASN A 195 26.93 -10.76 6.00
N SER A 196 26.06 -10.01 5.32
CA SER A 196 26.10 -9.85 3.86
C SER A 196 27.09 -8.79 3.37
N GLU A 197 27.53 -7.87 4.24
CA GLU A 197 28.57 -6.89 3.92
C GLU A 197 29.99 -7.46 4.09
N GLU A 198 30.14 -8.49 4.93
CA GLU A 198 31.43 -9.13 5.26
C GLU A 198 31.83 -10.27 4.30
N ASN A 199 30.93 -10.71 3.41
CA ASN A 199 31.17 -11.75 2.40
C ASN A 199 31.22 -11.15 0.99
#